data_AF-A0A4U9RI98-F1
#
_entry.id   AF-A0A4U9RI98-F1
#
_cell.length_a   1.000
_cell.length_b   1.000
_cell.length_c   1.000
_cell.angle_alpha   90.00
_cell.angle_beta   90.00
_cell.angle_gamma   90.00
#
_symmetry.space_group_name_H-M   'P 1'
#
loop_
_entity.id
_entity.type
_entity.pdbx_description
1 polymer ?
#
loop_
_entity_poly.entity_id
_entity_poly.type
_entity_poly.pdbx_seq_one_letter_code
_entity_poly.pdbx_strand_id
1 'polypeptide(L)'
;MRIQGNTNFWHIFNLHNKKNKSMEEQEEVYKARKENQQLDQALYQHDIAKVYEEQAKIENIAKKIARGESLTKEEMELINRVDPEMYRKAEMAKQEGEELKNNIKRAKSKQEARNMLAQACMKSQQMTQVDPQYGSLVMEAIKNSAEDILDSNKITQYEKNRID
;
A
#
# COMPACT_ATOMS: atom_id res chain seq x y z
N MET A 1 -47.95 5.33 9.54
CA MET A 1 -46.79 4.40 9.63
C MET A 1 -45.97 4.51 8.35
N ARG A 2 -44.82 5.20 8.37
CA ARG A 2 -43.89 5.30 7.23
C ARG A 2 -42.80 4.24 7.39
N ILE A 3 -43.04 3.04 6.87
CA ILE A 3 -42.05 1.94 6.82
C ILE A 3 -41.46 1.82 5.39
N GLN A 4 -42.06 2.47 4.38
CA GLN A 4 -41.66 2.34 2.97
C GLN A 4 -40.32 3.00 2.60
N GLY A 5 -39.79 3.93 3.42
CA GLY A 5 -38.54 4.64 3.09
C GLY A 5 -37.28 3.79 3.23
N ASN A 6 -37.23 2.87 4.19
CA ASN A 6 -36.02 2.10 4.49
C ASN A 6 -35.83 0.92 3.51
N THR A 7 -36.92 0.28 3.10
CA THR A 7 -36.90 -0.84 2.14
C THR A 7 -36.42 -0.39 0.75
N ASN A 8 -36.74 0.85 0.34
CA ASN A 8 -36.31 1.39 -0.96
C ASN A 8 -34.81 1.73 -0.97
N PHE A 9 -34.27 2.29 0.12
CA PHE A 9 -32.84 2.59 0.20
C PHE A 9 -31.96 1.34 0.03
N TRP A 10 -32.22 0.29 0.82
CA TRP A 10 -31.40 -0.93 0.78
C TRP A 10 -31.49 -1.67 -0.55
N HIS A 11 -32.66 -1.66 -1.19
CA HIS A 11 -32.84 -2.20 -2.53
C HIS A 11 -31.96 -1.47 -3.54
N ILE A 12 -32.07 -0.14 -3.62
CA ILE A 12 -31.25 0.65 -4.55
C ILE A 12 -29.76 0.56 -4.22
N PHE A 13 -29.39 0.51 -2.94
CA PHE A 13 -28.01 0.31 -2.50
C PHE A 13 -27.45 -1.04 -2.95
N ASN A 14 -28.23 -2.12 -2.83
CA ASN A 14 -27.83 -3.45 -3.28
C ASN A 14 -27.72 -3.50 -4.82
N LEU A 15 -28.68 -2.91 -5.54
CA LEU A 15 -28.61 -2.77 -7.00
C LEU A 15 -27.37 -1.97 -7.42
N HIS A 16 -27.10 -0.83 -6.78
CA HIS A 16 -25.93 0.00 -7.05
C HIS A 16 -24.63 -0.81 -6.97
N ASN A 17 -24.53 -1.70 -5.98
CA ASN A 17 -23.38 -2.56 -5.73
C ASN A 17 -23.30 -3.83 -6.59
N LYS A 18 -24.32 -4.14 -7.38
CA LYS A 18 -24.34 -5.32 -8.24
C LYS A 18 -23.34 -5.15 -9.39
N LYS A 19 -22.41 -6.10 -9.53
CA LYS A 19 -21.31 -6.07 -10.53
C LYS A 19 -21.81 -6.11 -11.97
N ASN A 20 -22.81 -6.94 -12.23
CA ASN A 20 -23.41 -7.14 -13.56
C ASN A 20 -24.89 -6.71 -13.52
N LYS A 21 -25.14 -5.40 -13.59
CA LYS A 21 -26.50 -4.85 -13.67
C LYS A 21 -27.06 -4.97 -15.08
N SER A 22 -28.35 -5.26 -15.19
CA SER A 22 -29.10 -5.06 -16.44
C SER A 22 -29.27 -3.56 -16.73
N MET A 23 -29.66 -3.23 -17.96
CA MET A 23 -29.97 -1.85 -18.34
C MET A 23 -31.12 -1.28 -17.49
N GLU A 24 -32.16 -2.08 -17.25
CA GLU A 24 -33.31 -1.71 -16.41
C GLU A 24 -32.90 -1.42 -14.96
N GLU A 25 -32.05 -2.26 -14.37
CA GLU A 25 -31.53 -2.06 -13.01
C GLU A 25 -30.65 -0.79 -12.92
N GLN A 26 -29.89 -0.50 -13.97
CA GLN A 26 -29.07 0.71 -14.03
C GLN A 26 -29.93 1.97 -14.16
N GLU A 27 -31.00 1.93 -14.96
CA GLU A 27 -31.98 3.02 -15.08
C GLU A 27 -32.74 3.26 -13.78
N GLU A 28 -33.10 2.18 -13.06
CA GLU A 28 -33.75 2.27 -11.75
C GLU A 28 -32.86 3.00 -10.74
N VAL A 29 -31.58 2.62 -10.64
CA VAL A 29 -30.61 3.32 -9.78
C VAL A 29 -30.45 4.78 -10.20
N TYR A 30 -30.34 5.07 -11.49
CA TYR A 30 -30.21 6.45 -11.98
C TYR A 30 -31.43 7.32 -11.62
N LYS A 31 -32.63 6.78 -11.81
CA LYS A 31 -33.87 7.45 -11.46
C LYS A 31 -33.94 7.71 -9.95
N ALA A 32 -33.63 6.71 -9.13
CA ALA A 32 -33.64 6.84 -7.67
C ALA A 32 -32.64 7.91 -7.18
N ARG A 33 -31.44 7.98 -7.78
CA ARG A 33 -30.46 9.04 -7.49
C ARG A 33 -30.97 10.43 -7.84
N LYS A 34 -31.63 10.58 -8.99
CA LYS A 34 -32.20 11.86 -9.43
C LYS A 34 -33.36 12.33 -8.54
N GLU A 35 -34.19 11.40 -8.07
CA GLU A 35 -35.39 11.70 -7.28
C GLU A 35 -35.10 11.88 -5.79
N ASN A 36 -33.99 11.34 -5.27
CA ASN A 36 -33.65 11.40 -3.85
C ASN A 36 -32.19 11.84 -3.62
N GLN A 37 -32.02 13.13 -3.30
CA GLN A 37 -30.71 13.74 -3.04
C GLN A 37 -29.95 13.10 -1.88
N GLN A 38 -30.63 12.66 -0.81
CA GLN A 38 -29.97 12.04 0.34
C GLN A 38 -29.40 10.66 -0.03
N LEU A 39 -30.17 9.89 -0.82
CA LEU A 39 -29.71 8.63 -1.38
C LEU A 39 -28.52 8.84 -2.32
N ASP A 40 -28.59 9.83 -3.21
CA ASP A 40 -27.47 10.15 -4.12
C ASP A 40 -26.18 10.50 -3.37
N GLN A 41 -26.29 11.33 -2.33
CA GLN A 41 -25.15 11.65 -1.46
C GLN A 41 -24.58 10.40 -0.77
N ALA A 42 -25.42 9.53 -0.22
CA ALA A 42 -24.98 8.30 0.43
C ALA A 42 -24.27 7.35 -0.55
N LEU A 43 -24.81 7.16 -1.76
CA LEU A 43 -24.19 6.33 -2.79
C LEU A 43 -22.87 6.92 -3.27
N TYR A 44 -22.79 8.23 -3.45
CA TYR A 44 -21.56 8.93 -3.81
C TYR A 44 -20.46 8.77 -2.76
N GLN A 45 -20.78 8.96 -1.48
CA GLN A 45 -19.83 8.75 -0.39
C GLN A 45 -19.35 7.29 -0.32
N HIS A 46 -20.25 6.35 -0.57
CA HIS A 46 -19.92 4.95 -0.63
C HIS A 46 -18.99 4.62 -1.82
N ASP A 47 -19.21 5.22 -3.01
CA ASP A 47 -18.32 5.05 -4.16
C ASP A 47 -16.91 5.59 -3.89
N ILE A 48 -16.83 6.77 -3.26
CA ILE A 48 -15.58 7.33 -2.78
C ILE A 48 -14.89 6.37 -1.81
N ALA A 49 -15.63 5.85 -0.82
CA ALA A 49 -15.07 4.93 0.17
C ALA A 49 -14.49 3.67 -0.49
N LYS A 50 -15.16 3.11 -1.50
CA LYS A 50 -14.67 1.97 -2.27
C LYS A 50 -13.36 2.26 -3.01
N VAL A 51 -13.25 3.43 -3.63
CA VAL A 51 -12.00 3.86 -4.30
C VAL A 51 -10.86 3.95 -3.28
N TYR A 52 -11.10 4.56 -2.12
CA TYR A 52 -10.08 4.63 -1.06
C TYR A 52 -9.71 3.25 -0.51
N GLU A 53 -10.67 2.34 -0.36
CA GLU A 53 -10.40 0.98 0.08
C GLU A 53 -9.54 0.21 -0.93
N GLU A 54 -9.82 0.35 -2.23
CA GLU A 54 -9.00 -0.26 -3.28
C GLU A 54 -7.60 0.35 -3.30
N GLN A 55 -7.49 1.68 -3.21
CA GLN A 55 -6.20 2.36 -3.12
C GLN A 55 -5.38 1.88 -1.91
N ALA A 56 -6.00 1.75 -0.74
CA ALA A 56 -5.34 1.25 0.46
C ALA A 56 -4.86 -0.20 0.30
N LYS A 57 -5.62 -1.05 -0.40
CA LYS A 57 -5.18 -2.42 -0.74
C LYS A 57 -3.95 -2.40 -1.63
N ILE A 58 -3.95 -1.56 -2.68
CA ILE A 58 -2.80 -1.39 -3.57
C ILE A 58 -1.57 -0.89 -2.81
N GLU A 59 -1.71 0.10 -1.94
CA GLU A 59 -0.62 0.60 -1.11
C GLU A 59 -0.04 -0.46 -0.17
N ASN A 60 -0.90 -1.30 0.41
CA ASN A 60 -0.45 -2.40 1.27
C ASN A 60 0.32 -3.46 0.48
N ILE A 61 -0.12 -3.80 -0.74
CA ILE A 61 0.60 -4.70 -1.64
C ILE A 61 1.95 -4.09 -2.03
N ALA A 62 1.99 -2.80 -2.37
CA ALA A 62 3.22 -2.09 -2.70
C ALA A 62 4.22 -2.11 -1.54
N LYS A 63 3.76 -1.90 -0.30
CA LYS A 63 4.61 -2.00 0.90
C LYS A 63 5.15 -3.41 1.11
N LYS A 64 4.35 -4.46 0.90
CA LYS A 64 4.83 -5.85 0.94
C LYS A 64 5.96 -6.09 -0.06
N ILE A 65 5.76 -5.66 -1.31
CA ILE A 65 6.81 -5.76 -2.35
C ILE A 65 8.07 -5.03 -1.91
N ALA A 66 7.96 -3.77 -1.45
CA ALA A 66 9.11 -2.97 -1.03
C ALA A 66 9.92 -3.60 0.11
N ARG A 67 9.27 -4.37 1.00
CA ARG A 67 9.95 -5.16 2.05
C ARG A 67 10.56 -6.47 1.54
N GLY A 68 10.28 -6.86 0.31
CA GLY A 68 10.69 -8.14 -0.26
C GLY A 68 9.81 -9.32 0.19
N GLU A 69 8.59 -9.07 0.67
CA GLU A 69 7.63 -10.13 1.02
C GLU A 69 7.05 -10.76 -0.25
N SER A 70 6.71 -12.06 -0.18
CA SER A 70 6.04 -12.76 -1.28
C SER A 70 4.58 -12.31 -1.42
N LEU A 71 4.13 -12.10 -2.65
CA LEU A 71 2.73 -11.83 -2.97
C LEU A 71 1.97 -13.11 -3.30
N THR A 72 0.67 -13.13 -3.00
CA THR A 72 -0.24 -14.13 -3.59
C THR A 72 -0.47 -13.82 -5.07
N LYS A 73 -1.02 -14.79 -5.81
CA LYS A 73 -1.36 -14.60 -7.23
C LYS A 73 -2.38 -13.48 -7.40
N GLU A 74 -3.37 -13.42 -6.52
CA GLU A 74 -4.43 -12.43 -6.52
C GLU A 74 -3.88 -11.02 -6.25
N GLU A 75 -2.95 -10.87 -5.30
CA GLU A 75 -2.28 -9.59 -5.02
C GLU A 75 -1.46 -9.11 -6.22
N MET A 76 -0.74 -10.02 -6.87
CA MET A 76 0.05 -9.74 -8.07
C MET A 76 -0.84 -9.32 -9.25
N GLU A 77 -1.91 -10.06 -9.52
CA GLU A 77 -2.85 -9.73 -10.59
C GLU A 77 -3.56 -8.39 -10.32
N LEU A 78 -3.91 -8.13 -9.05
CA LEU A 78 -4.59 -6.90 -8.65
C LEU A 78 -3.72 -5.67 -8.91
N ILE A 79 -2.48 -5.64 -8.42
CA ILE A 79 -1.61 -4.48 -8.57
C ILE A 79 -1.21 -4.23 -10.02
N ASN A 80 -0.94 -5.29 -10.80
CA ASN A 80 -0.61 -5.14 -12.23
C ASN A 80 -1.77 -4.58 -13.05
N ARG A 81 -3.02 -4.91 -12.68
CA ARG A 81 -4.20 -4.43 -13.39
C ARG A 81 -4.60 -3.01 -12.98
N VAL A 82 -4.50 -2.68 -11.70
CA VAL A 82 -5.02 -1.42 -11.14
C VAL A 82 -3.98 -0.30 -11.18
N ASP A 83 -2.73 -0.59 -10.78
CA ASP A 83 -1.67 0.41 -10.68
C ASP A 83 -0.28 -0.18 -11.01
N PRO A 84 0.03 -0.39 -12.31
CA PRO A 84 1.30 -0.96 -12.75
C PRO A 84 2.51 -0.06 -12.44
N GLU A 85 2.33 1.26 -12.34
CA GLU A 85 3.41 2.16 -11.95
C GLU A 85 3.75 2.02 -10.46
N MET A 86 2.76 1.84 -9.58
CA MET A 86 3.00 1.54 -8.18
C MET A 86 3.75 0.21 -8.00
N TYR A 87 3.41 -0.81 -8.78
CA TYR A 87 4.17 -2.07 -8.81
C TYR A 87 5.64 -1.82 -9.16
N ARG A 88 5.91 -1.07 -10.24
CA ARG A 88 7.28 -0.73 -10.66
C ARG A 88 8.04 0.04 -9.59
N LYS A 89 7.41 1.03 -8.96
CA LYS A 89 8.00 1.80 -7.84
C LYS A 89 8.35 0.90 -6.66
N ALA A 90 7.47 -0.04 -6.32
CA ALA A 90 7.70 -0.95 -5.21
C ALA A 90 8.86 -1.92 -5.47
N GLU A 91 8.98 -2.46 -6.69
CA GLU A 91 10.13 -3.30 -7.08
C GLU A 91 11.44 -2.50 -7.06
N MET A 92 11.46 -1.25 -7.53
CA MET A 92 12.65 -0.39 -7.40
C MET A 92 13.01 -0.12 -5.94
N ALA A 93 12.03 0.13 -5.09
CA ALA A 93 12.25 0.34 -3.65
C ALA A 93 12.80 -0.91 -2.96
N LYS A 94 12.30 -2.10 -3.34
CA LYS A 94 12.83 -3.39 -2.88
C LYS A 94 14.30 -3.54 -3.23
N GLN A 95 14.69 -3.25 -4.48
CA GLN A 95 16.10 -3.31 -4.91
C GLN A 95 17.00 -2.39 -4.08
N GLU A 96 16.58 -1.14 -3.85
CA GLU A 96 17.31 -0.19 -2.99
C GLU A 96 17.46 -0.71 -1.55
N GLY A 97 16.41 -1.33 -0.99
CA GLY A 97 16.44 -1.97 0.33
C GLY A 97 17.41 -3.17 0.37
N GLU A 98 17.34 -4.06 -0.62
CA GLU A 98 18.23 -5.23 -0.72
C GLU A 98 19.70 -4.81 -0.86
N GLU A 99 19.99 -3.79 -1.66
CA GLU A 99 21.34 -3.23 -1.78
C GLU A 99 21.83 -2.68 -0.44
N LEU A 100 21.01 -1.88 0.24
CA LEU A 100 21.34 -1.35 1.56
C LEU A 100 21.59 -2.46 2.58
N LYS A 101 20.72 -3.48 2.62
CA LYS A 101 20.88 -4.65 3.51
C LYS A 101 22.21 -5.36 3.25
N ASN A 102 22.60 -5.53 1.99
CA ASN A 102 23.87 -6.15 1.62
C ASN A 102 25.08 -5.29 2.02
N ASN A 103 25.00 -3.97 1.84
CA ASN A 103 26.05 -3.03 2.23
C ASN A 103 26.25 -3.02 3.75
N ILE A 104 25.15 -3.02 4.51
CA ILE A 104 25.17 -3.09 5.97
C ILE A 104 25.81 -4.39 6.45
N LYS A 105 25.46 -5.54 5.86
CA LYS A 105 26.06 -6.84 6.24
C LYS A 105 27.58 -6.86 6.04
N ARG A 106 28.10 -6.03 5.14
CA ARG A 106 29.53 -5.87 4.84
C ARG A 106 30.20 -4.76 5.66
N ALA A 107 29.45 -4.01 6.46
CA ALA A 107 30.00 -2.95 7.29
C ALA A 107 30.96 -3.55 8.34
N LYS A 108 32.10 -2.86 8.55
CA LYS A 108 33.15 -3.28 9.48
C LYS A 108 32.83 -2.94 10.92
N SER A 109 31.83 -2.09 11.15
CA SER A 109 31.41 -1.68 12.48
C SER A 109 29.93 -1.29 12.55
N LYS A 110 29.38 -1.32 13.76
CA LYS A 110 28.02 -0.82 14.05
C LYS A 110 27.86 0.66 13.71
N GLN A 111 28.91 1.46 13.89
CA GLN A 111 28.87 2.88 13.55
C GLN A 111 28.80 3.09 12.04
N GLU A 112 29.55 2.29 11.27
CA GLU A 112 29.49 2.32 9.80
C GLU A 112 28.10 1.93 9.29
N ALA A 113 27.51 0.84 9.81
CA ALA A 113 26.14 0.43 9.46
C ALA A 113 25.11 1.52 9.79
N ARG A 114 25.22 2.18 10.96
CA ARG A 114 24.35 3.31 11.35
C ARG A 114 24.51 4.52 10.42
N ASN A 115 25.73 4.83 10.00
CA ASN A 115 25.98 5.92 9.06
C ASN A 115 25.36 5.61 7.68
N MET A 116 25.48 4.38 7.20
CA MET A 116 24.86 3.93 5.95
C MET A 116 23.32 4.06 6.02
N LEU A 117 22.70 3.61 7.11
CA LEU A 117 21.26 3.78 7.34
C LEU A 117 20.84 5.25 7.33
N ALA A 118 21.58 6.11 8.04
CA ALA A 118 21.27 7.54 8.10
C ALA A 118 21.33 8.20 6.72
N GLN A 119 22.34 7.85 5.91
CA GLN A 119 22.45 8.31 4.53
C GLN A 119 21.28 7.83 3.66
N ALA A 120 20.89 6.57 3.78
CA ALA A 120 19.74 6.02 3.06
C ALA A 120 18.43 6.75 3.44
N CYS A 121 18.21 7.01 4.73
CA CYS A 121 17.05 7.78 5.20
C CYS A 121 17.03 9.20 4.63
N MET A 122 18.18 9.88 4.54
CA MET A 122 18.26 11.21 3.92
C MET A 122 17.95 11.14 2.42
N LYS A 123 18.49 10.15 1.70
CA LYS A 123 18.21 9.92 0.27
C LYS A 123 16.72 9.68 0.04
N SER A 124 16.08 8.84 0.86
CA SER A 124 14.64 8.56 0.72
C SER A 124 13.78 9.79 1.03
N GLN A 125 14.16 10.63 2.00
CA GLN A 125 13.49 11.91 2.24
C GLN A 125 13.56 12.85 1.04
N GLN A 126 14.70 12.92 0.35
CA GLN A 126 14.83 13.69 -0.89
C GLN A 126 13.96 13.10 -2.01
N MET A 127 13.92 11.77 -2.14
CA MET A 127 13.03 11.10 -3.10
C MET A 127 11.55 11.40 -2.81
N THR A 128 11.14 11.43 -1.54
CA THR A 128 9.77 11.79 -1.14
C THR A 128 9.36 13.20 -1.57
N GLN A 129 10.31 14.14 -1.68
CA GLN A 129 10.01 15.49 -2.17
C GLN A 129 9.71 15.52 -3.68
N VAL A 130 10.26 14.57 -4.45
CA VAL A 130 10.09 14.47 -5.90
C VAL A 130 8.93 13.54 -6.26
N ASP A 131 8.87 12.38 -5.61
CA ASP A 131 7.84 11.35 -5.76
C ASP A 131 7.49 10.80 -4.36
N PRO A 132 6.44 11.35 -3.72
CA PRO A 132 6.07 10.96 -2.36
C PRO A 132 5.78 9.47 -2.19
N GLN A 133 5.17 8.84 -3.20
CA GLN A 133 4.85 7.42 -3.16
C GLN A 133 6.13 6.57 -3.22
N TYR A 134 7.01 6.88 -4.17
CA TYR A 134 8.27 6.16 -4.30
C TYR A 134 9.16 6.34 -3.07
N GLY A 135 9.35 7.58 -2.61
CA GLY A 135 10.16 7.86 -1.41
C GLY A 135 9.62 7.18 -0.15
N SER A 136 8.30 7.09 0.01
CA SER A 136 7.68 6.33 1.11
C SER A 136 7.95 4.83 1.00
N LEU A 137 7.92 4.24 -0.20
CA LEU A 137 8.23 2.83 -0.40
C LEU A 137 9.70 2.54 -0.12
N VAL A 138 10.61 3.42 -0.54
CA VAL A 138 12.04 3.32 -0.22
C VAL A 138 12.26 3.40 1.29
N MET A 139 11.57 4.31 2.00
CA MET A 139 11.64 4.38 3.45
C MET A 139 11.16 3.08 4.13
N GLU A 140 10.09 2.47 3.62
CA GLU A 140 9.60 1.19 4.11
C GLU A 140 10.64 0.07 3.93
N ALA A 141 11.28 0.02 2.75
CA ALA A 141 12.35 -0.93 2.44
C ALA A 141 13.59 -0.74 3.33
N ILE A 142 13.97 0.52 3.61
CA ILE A 142 15.06 0.86 4.54
C ILE A 142 14.74 0.37 5.95
N LYS A 143 13.52 0.61 6.45
CA LYS A 143 13.10 0.17 7.78
C LYS A 143 13.21 -1.34 7.93
N ASN A 144 12.73 -2.09 6.94
CA ASN A 144 12.85 -3.55 6.91
C ASN A 144 14.32 -4.02 6.86
N SER A 145 15.18 -3.30 6.13
CA SER A 145 16.61 -3.59 6.08
C SER A 145 17.35 -3.28 7.39
N ALA A 146 16.77 -2.42 8.23
CA ALA A 146 17.34 -1.99 9.50
C ALA A 146 16.95 -2.88 10.70
N GLU A 147 15.94 -3.76 10.58
CA GLU A 147 15.43 -4.57 11.69
C GLU A 147 16.55 -5.36 12.40
N ASP A 148 17.44 -6.01 11.65
CA ASP A 148 18.55 -6.80 12.23
C ASP A 148 19.62 -5.95 12.95
N ILE A 149 19.70 -4.64 12.71
CA ILE A 149 20.70 -3.73 13.30
C ILE A 149 20.14 -3.00 14.51
N LEU A 150 18.83 -2.70 14.46
CA LEU A 150 18.08 -2.02 15.51
C LEU A 150 17.68 -3.00 16.63
N ASP A 151 17.56 -4.29 16.31
CA ASP A 151 17.32 -5.34 17.31
C ASP A 151 18.59 -5.61 18.12
N SER A 152 18.67 -5.01 19.31
CA SER A 152 19.81 -5.07 20.22
C SER A 152 20.16 -6.48 20.72
N ASN A 153 19.32 -7.49 20.42
CA ASN A 153 19.46 -8.86 20.92
C ASN A 153 20.11 -9.86 19.93
N LYS A 154 20.36 -9.49 18.66
CA LYS A 154 21.00 -10.37 17.64
C LYS A 154 22.49 -10.07 17.38
N ILE A 155 23.16 -9.37 18.31
CA ILE A 155 24.52 -8.81 18.18
C ILE A 155 25.64 -9.86 18.04
N THR A 156 25.38 -11.13 18.31
CA THR A 156 26.42 -12.16 18.48
C THR A 156 27.17 -12.60 17.21
N GLN A 157 26.80 -12.12 16.00
CA GLN A 157 27.52 -12.48 14.76
C GLN A 157 28.61 -11.48 14.37
N TYR A 158 28.51 -10.22 14.78
CA TYR A 158 29.50 -9.18 14.39
C TYR A 158 30.74 -9.16 15.30
N GLU A 159 30.66 -9.75 16.49
CA GLU A 159 31.80 -9.87 17.42
C GLU A 159 32.63 -11.13 17.19
N LYS A 160 32.05 -12.18 16.56
CA LYS A 160 32.77 -13.44 16.29
C LYS A 160 33.85 -13.33 15.21
N ASN A 161 33.74 -12.38 14.27
CA ASN A 161 34.74 -12.19 13.21
C ASN A 161 35.89 -11.25 13.61
N ARG A 162 36.06 -10.94 14.92
CA ARG A 162 37.18 -10.14 15.44
C ARG A 162 38.22 -10.96 16.22
N ILE A 163 38.07 -12.28 16.24
CA ILE A 163 39.04 -13.19 16.85
C ILE A 163 39.44 -14.21 15.78
N ASP A 164 40.39 -13.80 14.94
CA ASP A 164 41.38 -14.65 14.24
C ASP A 164 42.58 -13.76 13.89
#